data_AF-A0A2T1GBK9-F1
#
_entry.id   AF-A0A2T1GBK9-F1
#
_cell.length_a   1.000
_cell.length_b   1.000
_cell.length_c   1.000
_cell.angle_alpha   90.00
_cell.angle_beta   90.00
_cell.angle_gamma   90.00
#
_symmetry.space_group_name_H-M   'P 1'
#
loop_
_entity.id
_entity.type
_entity.pdbx_description
1 polymer ?
#
loop_
_entity_poly.entity_id
_entity_poly.type
_entity_poly.pdbx_seq_one_letter_code
_entity_poly.pdbx_strand_id
1 'polypeptide(L)'
;MSGAKLESLNDQQYKMLLVVTTVYQQQLSMYENKQQRVDDRIVSLTQPHIRPIVRGKAGTPVEFGAKLSVSYHNGYVFIDRLSWDNFNESGDLKSRLFIT
;
A
#
# COMPACT_ATOMS: atom_id res chain seq x y z
N MET A 1 -9.43 -16.15 -34.54
CA MET A 1 -8.42 -15.10 -34.30
C MET A 1 -7.48 -15.61 -33.22
N SER A 2 -6.19 -15.82 -33.53
CA SER A 2 -5.21 -16.15 -32.48
C SER A 2 -5.05 -14.92 -31.59
N GLY A 3 -5.32 -15.05 -30.29
CA GLY A 3 -5.05 -13.98 -29.33
C GLY A 3 -3.55 -13.66 -29.26
N ALA A 4 -3.21 -12.51 -28.66
CA ALA A 4 -1.81 -12.16 -28.39
C ALA A 4 -1.20 -13.17 -27.40
N LYS A 5 0.06 -13.56 -27.64
CA LYS A 5 0.80 -14.47 -26.74
C LYS A 5 1.46 -13.68 -25.62
N LEU A 6 1.41 -14.16 -24.38
CA LEU A 6 2.06 -13.50 -23.22
C LEU A 6 3.58 -13.41 -23.39
N GLU A 7 4.17 -14.38 -24.10
CA GLU A 7 5.59 -14.48 -24.41
C GLU A 7 6.13 -13.28 -25.22
N SER A 8 5.27 -12.52 -25.91
CA SER A 8 5.69 -11.35 -26.68
C SER A 8 5.78 -10.06 -25.85
N LEU A 9 5.40 -10.10 -24.57
CA LEU A 9 5.45 -8.94 -23.68
C LEU A 9 6.83 -8.86 -23.04
N ASN A 10 7.37 -7.64 -22.95
CA ASN A 10 8.51 -7.39 -22.07
C ASN A 10 8.06 -7.39 -20.59
N ASP A 11 9.03 -7.45 -19.68
CA ASP A 11 8.77 -7.51 -18.23
C ASP A 11 7.87 -6.38 -17.72
N GLN A 12 8.03 -5.16 -18.25
CA GLN A 12 7.23 -4.02 -17.84
C GLN A 12 5.79 -4.15 -18.31
N GLN A 13 5.59 -4.56 -19.56
CA GLN A 13 4.26 -4.79 -20.13
C GLN A 13 3.55 -5.93 -19.42
N TYR A 14 4.28 -7.02 -19.11
CA TYR A 14 3.73 -8.14 -18.36
C TYR A 14 3.32 -7.71 -16.95
N LYS A 15 4.18 -6.99 -16.22
CA LYS A 15 3.83 -6.42 -14.90
C LYS A 15 2.62 -5.49 -14.98
N MET A 16 2.57 -4.59 -15.96
CA MET A 16 1.45 -3.68 -16.15
C MET A 16 0.15 -4.44 -16.43
N LEU A 17 0.20 -5.49 -17.27
CA LEU A 17 -0.94 -6.34 -17.54
C LEU A 17 -1.47 -6.97 -16.24
N LEU A 18 -0.60 -7.55 -15.42
CA LEU A 18 -1.00 -8.12 -14.12
C LEU A 18 -1.66 -7.08 -13.21
N VAL A 19 -1.08 -5.87 -13.14
CA VAL A 19 -1.62 -4.77 -12.31
C VAL A 19 -3.01 -4.35 -12.81
N VAL A 20 -3.17 -4.13 -14.12
CA VAL A 20 -4.45 -3.72 -14.72
C VAL A 20 -5.52 -4.80 -14.55
N THR A 21 -5.18 -6.07 -14.76
CA THR A 21 -6.09 -7.19 -14.51
C THR A 21 -6.54 -7.23 -13.05
N THR A 22 -5.62 -7.01 -12.10
CA THR A 22 -5.95 -6.97 -10.67
C THR A 22 -6.86 -5.78 -10.33
N VAL A 23 -6.59 -4.60 -10.89
CA VAL A 23 -7.45 -3.41 -10.71
C VAL A 23 -8.86 -3.69 -11.23
N TYR A 24 -8.97 -4.30 -12.42
CA TYR A 24 -10.26 -4.67 -12.98
C TYR A 24 -11.04 -5.62 -12.04
N GLN A 25 -10.38 -6.66 -11.51
CA GLN A 25 -10.99 -7.59 -10.56
C GLN A 25 -11.44 -6.89 -9.27
N GLN A 26 -10.60 -6.01 -8.72
CA GLN A 26 -10.94 -5.22 -7.54
C GLN A 26 -12.16 -4.33 -7.78
N GLN A 27 -12.22 -3.63 -8.93
CA GLN A 27 -13.35 -2.78 -9.30
C GLN A 27 -14.63 -3.58 -9.52
N LEU A 28 -14.55 -4.72 -10.22
CA LEU A 28 -15.69 -5.59 -10.47
C LEU A 28 -16.27 -6.12 -9.15
N SER A 29 -15.42 -6.65 -8.26
CA SER A 29 -15.84 -7.13 -6.94
C SER A 29 -16.50 -6.03 -6.11
N MET A 30 -15.93 -4.82 -6.09
CA MET A 30 -16.52 -3.66 -5.40
C MET A 30 -17.90 -3.29 -5.97
N TYR A 31 -18.06 -3.33 -7.29
CA TYR A 31 -19.32 -3.05 -7.97
C TYR A 31 -20.39 -4.11 -7.66
N GLU A 32 -20.07 -5.38 -7.85
CA GLU A 32 -21.00 -6.51 -7.65
C GLU A 32 -21.46 -6.60 -6.19
N ASN A 33 -20.54 -6.43 -5.25
CA ASN A 33 -20.83 -6.49 -3.81
C ASN A 33 -21.37 -5.17 -3.24
N LYS A 34 -21.45 -4.10 -4.05
CA LYS A 34 -21.84 -2.74 -3.62
C LYS A 34 -21.00 -2.21 -2.46
N GLN A 35 -19.71 -2.51 -2.47
CA GLN A 35 -18.74 -2.10 -1.44
C GLN A 35 -17.80 -1.02 -1.96
N GLN A 36 -17.39 -0.12 -1.07
CA GLN A 36 -16.42 0.95 -1.37
C GLN A 36 -15.00 0.62 -0.89
N ARG A 37 -14.79 -0.60 -0.38
CA ARG A 37 -13.54 -1.08 0.21
C ARG A 37 -13.16 -2.43 -0.42
N VAL A 38 -11.87 -2.59 -0.68
CA VAL A 38 -11.24 -3.88 -0.99
C VAL A 38 -9.87 -3.89 -0.30
N ASP A 39 -9.45 -5.05 0.19
CA ASP A 39 -8.12 -5.20 0.76
C ASP A 39 -7.06 -5.04 -0.33
N ASP A 40 -5.90 -4.49 0.03
CA ASP A 40 -4.79 -4.24 -0.90
C ASP A 40 -5.20 -3.45 -2.15
N ARG A 41 -6.13 -2.50 -2.00
CA ARG A 41 -6.63 -1.67 -3.11
C ARG A 41 -5.48 -1.01 -3.86
N ILE A 42 -5.38 -1.32 -5.14
CA ILE A 42 -4.43 -0.66 -6.04
C ILE A 42 -5.02 0.69 -6.43
N VAL A 43 -4.27 1.75 -6.14
CA VAL A 43 -4.66 3.14 -6.42
C VAL A 43 -3.75 3.81 -7.47
N SER A 44 -2.64 3.15 -7.83
CA SER A 44 -1.70 3.61 -8.85
C SER A 44 -1.22 2.42 -9.69
N LEU A 45 -1.28 2.57 -11.02
CA LEU A 45 -0.79 1.57 -11.95
C LEU A 45 0.75 1.50 -11.98
N THR A 46 1.42 2.63 -11.76
CA THR A 46 2.89 2.71 -11.77
C THR A 46 3.49 2.31 -10.43
N GLN A 47 2.76 2.51 -9.33
CA GLN A 47 3.20 2.18 -7.98
C GLN A 47 2.11 1.37 -7.25
N PRO A 48 1.91 0.09 -7.62
CA PRO A 48 0.81 -0.73 -7.10
C PRO A 48 0.93 -1.09 -5.62
N HIS A 49 2.11 -0.90 -5.01
CA HIS A 49 2.36 -1.12 -3.59
C HIS A 49 1.92 0.05 -2.70
N ILE A 50 1.65 1.23 -3.28
CA ILE A 50 1.15 2.38 -2.51
C ILE A 50 -0.26 2.08 -2.06
N ARG A 51 -0.51 2.19 -0.75
CA ARG A 51 -1.83 1.96 -0.15
C ARG A 51 -2.47 3.27 0.31
N PRO A 52 -3.82 3.38 0.21
CA PRO A 52 -4.54 4.47 0.87
C PRO A 52 -4.49 4.30 2.39
N ILE A 53 -4.12 5.35 3.11
CA ILE A 53 -4.08 5.39 4.57
C ILE A 53 -5.13 6.37 5.07
N VAL A 54 -6.18 5.86 5.73
CA VAL A 54 -7.27 6.68 6.28
C VAL A 54 -6.77 7.46 7.50
N ARG A 55 -6.97 8.78 7.48
CA ARG A 55 -6.69 9.65 8.62
C ARG A 55 -7.93 9.88 9.46
N GLY A 56 -7.74 9.94 10.78
CA GLY A 56 -8.79 10.36 11.73
C GLY A 56 -8.80 11.87 12.05
N LYS A 57 -8.10 12.71 11.27
CA LYS A 57 -7.98 14.16 11.51
C LYS A 57 -8.75 14.95 10.45
N ALA A 58 -9.22 16.15 10.81
CA ALA A 58 -9.90 17.05 9.86
C ALA A 58 -8.98 17.44 8.70
N GLY A 59 -9.51 17.48 7.48
CA GLY A 59 -8.76 17.76 6.24
C GLY A 59 -8.87 16.62 5.22
N THR A 60 -7.77 16.28 4.55
CA THR A 60 -7.71 15.19 3.58
C THR A 60 -7.96 13.84 4.28
N PRO A 61 -9.02 13.09 3.91
CA PRO A 61 -9.41 11.89 4.63
C PRO A 61 -8.45 10.71 4.40
N VAL A 62 -7.67 10.73 3.32
CA VAL A 62 -6.77 9.65 2.91
C VAL A 62 -5.43 10.23 2.46
N GLU A 63 -4.34 9.64 2.94
CA GLU A 63 -2.98 9.91 2.47
C GLU A 63 -2.40 8.70 1.72
N PHE A 64 -1.37 8.98 0.93
CA PHE A 64 -0.64 7.99 0.15
C PHE A 64 0.84 8.16 0.42
N GLY A 65 1.53 7.07 0.73
CA GLY A 65 2.94 7.14 1.06
C GLY A 65 3.36 6.04 2.02
N ALA A 66 4.67 5.97 2.25
CA ALA A 66 5.19 5.13 3.31
C ALA A 66 4.85 5.75 4.67
N LYS A 67 4.37 4.92 5.59
CA LYS A 67 4.26 5.24 7.00
C LYS A 67 5.55 4.84 7.70
N LEU A 68 6.08 5.74 8.52
CA LEU A 68 7.30 5.49 9.29
C LEU A 68 7.08 5.74 10.78
N SER A 69 7.69 4.91 11.62
CA SER A 69 7.82 5.13 13.06
C SER A 69 9.24 5.54 13.35
N VAL A 70 9.39 6.61 14.13
CA VAL A 70 10.71 7.14 14.52
C VAL A 70 10.80 7.29 16.02
N SER A 71 12.00 7.05 16.54
CA SER A 71 12.36 7.32 17.91
C SER A 71 13.46 8.39 17.96
N TYR A 72 13.43 9.21 19.01
CA TYR A 72 14.41 10.26 19.25
C TYR A 72 15.13 9.99 20.56
N HIS A 73 16.46 9.89 20.51
CA HIS A 73 17.28 9.66 21.68
C HIS A 73 18.62 10.40 21.56
N ASN A 74 18.94 11.22 22.56
CA ASN A 74 20.20 11.97 22.66
C ASN A 74 20.63 12.73 21.39
N GLY A 75 19.69 13.39 20.71
CA GLY A 75 19.97 14.15 19.49
C GLY A 75 19.95 13.33 18.20
N TYR A 76 19.79 12.01 18.28
CA TYR A 76 19.69 11.12 17.14
C TYR A 76 18.23 10.72 16.87
N VAL A 77 17.89 10.57 15.60
CA VAL A 77 16.61 10.06 15.13
C VAL A 77 16.84 8.68 14.54
N PHE A 78 16.11 7.68 15.03
CA PHE A 78 16.14 6.32 14.51
C PHE A 78 14.82 6.01 13.82
N ILE A 79 14.89 5.32 12.68
CA ILE A 79 13.71 4.80 11.99
C ILE A 79 13.45 3.40 12.53
N ASP A 80 12.40 3.25 13.32
CA ASP A 80 12.03 1.97 13.94
C ASP A 80 11.29 1.07 12.96
N ARG A 81 10.47 1.67 12.09
CA ARG A 81 9.67 0.94 11.10
C ARG A 81 9.42 1.81 9.88
N LEU A 82 9.50 1.20 8.69
CA LEU A 82 9.08 1.79 7.42
C LEU A 82 8.17 0.79 6.70
N SER A 83 6.95 1.20 6.37
CA SER A 83 5.94 0.33 5.77
C SER A 83 5.04 1.11 4.82
N TRP A 84 4.61 0.49 3.72
CA TRP A 84 3.55 1.05 2.85
C TRP A 84 2.15 0.69 3.34
N ASP A 85 2.07 -0.25 4.29
CA ASP A 85 0.83 -0.61 4.98
C ASP A 85 0.64 0.23 6.24
N ASN A 86 -0.64 0.48 6.57
CA ASN A 86 -0.99 1.15 7.81
C ASN A 86 -0.69 0.25 9.02
N PHE A 87 -0.01 0.78 10.03
CA PHE A 87 0.23 0.10 11.30
C PHE A 87 -0.09 1.02 12.49
N ASN A 88 -0.41 0.44 13.64
CA ASN A 88 -0.65 1.18 14.87
C ASN A 88 0.66 1.35 15.66
N GLU A 89 1.09 2.60 15.83
CA GLU A 89 2.33 2.96 16.54
C GLU A 89 2.32 2.54 18.02
N SER A 90 1.14 2.42 18.65
CA SER A 90 1.06 1.98 20.05
C SER A 90 1.45 0.52 20.25
N GLY A 91 1.39 -0.31 19.19
CA GLY A 91 1.87 -1.69 19.22
C GLY A 91 3.39 -1.80 19.28
N ASP A 92 4.09 -0.78 18.77
CA ASP A 92 5.56 -0.75 18.70
C ASP A 92 6.21 -0.32 20.02
N LEU A 93 5.41 0.07 21.04
CA LEU A 93 5.93 0.44 22.37
C LEU A 93 6.55 -0.74 23.14
N LYS A 94 6.10 -1.97 22.91
CA LYS A 94 6.56 -3.13 23.69
C LYS A 94 7.93 -3.66 23.27
N SER A 95 8.34 -3.48 22.01
CA SER A 95 9.68 -3.88 21.55
C SER A 95 10.78 -2.91 22.02
N ARG A 96 10.40 -1.73 22.52
CA ARG A 96 11.31 -0.62 22.86
C ARG A 96 11.93 -0.69 24.27
N LEU A 97 11.49 -1.61 25.14
CA LEU A 97 11.95 -1.65 26.54
C LEU A 97 13.32 -2.32 26.75
N PHE A 98 13.99 -2.78 25.69
CA PHE A 98 15.25 -3.53 25.78
C PHE A 98 16.50 -2.76 25.33
N ILE A 99 16.38 -1.47 25.02
CA ILE A 99 17.52 -0.62 24.62
C ILE A 99 17.46 0.72 25.36
N THR A 100 17.44 0.66 26.69
CA THR A 100 17.87 1.75 27.57
C THR A 100 18.55 1.15 28.78
#